data_AF-A0A7S1ZPQ0-F1
#
_entry.id   AF-A0A7S1ZPQ0-F1
#
_cell.length_a   1.000
_cell.length_b   1.000
_cell.length_c   1.000
_cell.angle_alpha   90.00
_cell.angle_beta   90.00
_cell.angle_gamma   90.00
#
_symmetry.space_group_name_H-M   'P 1'
#
loop_
_entity.id
_entity.type
_entity.pdbx_description
1 polymer ?
#
loop_
_entity_poly.entity_id
_entity_poly.type
_entity_poly.pdbx_seq_one_letter_code
_entity_poly.pdbx_strand_id
1 'polypeptide(L)'
;KFMQCQFVKAYDDEMADDEDSATVLGTQRFVTFRLCPDCDSCSSEYGEYIVDLQNYLESMIDYYQEEQENYCKACEECAGMDADADAGDADADAGGRRLDLDCQTCYPTCQNIENMEENGYLDASEFIECQQMGDANDDGSAYYTGPMCSNGGTKIKIGVFTDDLCTEFAEDGTDVDTLFQAQADAEGDANAVPFRLSYHLLKKVHDSSNCVSCLVEDNDADANDDAEVAEVCEELYEEAAKCEPPYGFDG
;
A
#
# COMPACT_ATOMS: atom_id res chain seq x y z
N LYS A 1 9.44 -3.99 6.95
CA LYS A 1 10.31 -3.60 5.81
C LYS A 1 10.15 -4.57 4.65
N PHE A 2 9.76 -4.09 3.47
CA PHE A 2 9.61 -4.89 2.26
C PHE A 2 10.95 -5.43 1.74
N MET A 3 10.98 -6.70 1.31
CA MET A 3 12.15 -7.29 0.65
C MET A 3 11.86 -7.62 -0.81
N GLN A 4 10.84 -8.43 -1.06
CA GLN A 4 10.52 -8.91 -2.39
C GLN A 4 9.08 -9.42 -2.44
N CYS A 5 8.40 -9.23 -3.57
CA CYS A 5 7.17 -9.94 -3.89
C CYS A 5 7.40 -10.95 -5.03
N GLN A 6 6.68 -12.07 -5.00
CA GLN A 6 6.87 -13.16 -5.95
C GLN A 6 5.58 -13.93 -6.21
N PHE A 7 5.44 -14.45 -7.43
CA PHE A 7 4.31 -15.28 -7.86
C PHE A 7 4.79 -16.69 -8.16
N VAL A 8 4.10 -17.68 -7.60
CA VAL A 8 4.44 -19.10 -7.72
C VAL A 8 3.21 -19.87 -8.19
N LYS A 9 3.35 -20.63 -9.29
CA LYS A 9 2.33 -21.60 -9.68
C LYS A 9 2.52 -22.88 -8.85
N ALA A 10 1.55 -23.20 -8.01
CA ALA A 10 1.55 -24.36 -7.13
C ALA A 10 0.27 -25.16 -7.31
N TYR A 11 0.26 -26.41 -6.86
CA TYR A 11 -0.95 -27.22 -6.90
C TYR A 11 -2.04 -26.57 -6.04
N ASP A 12 -3.25 -26.55 -6.58
CA ASP A 12 -4.40 -25.89 -5.97
C ASP A 12 -5.60 -26.84 -6.03
N ASP A 13 -6.18 -27.12 -4.86
CA ASP A 13 -7.27 -28.09 -4.72
C ASP A 13 -8.56 -27.61 -5.40
N GLU A 14 -8.83 -26.30 -5.38
CA GLU A 14 -10.03 -25.74 -6.02
C GLU A 14 -9.92 -25.85 -7.55
N MET A 15 -8.76 -25.50 -8.10
CA MET A 15 -8.45 -25.67 -9.51
C MET A 15 -8.46 -27.14 -9.94
N ALA A 16 -8.10 -28.06 -9.05
CA ALA A 16 -8.10 -29.49 -9.33
C ALA A 16 -9.49 -30.12 -9.30
N ASP A 17 -10.40 -29.57 -8.49
CA ASP A 17 -11.80 -30.02 -8.38
C ASP A 17 -12.73 -29.36 -9.42
N ASP A 18 -12.30 -28.28 -10.07
CA ASP A 18 -13.05 -27.62 -11.14
C ASP A 18 -12.97 -28.40 -12.48
N GLU A 19 -14.11 -28.97 -12.91
CA GLU A 19 -14.23 -29.72 -14.17
C GLU A 19 -14.01 -28.86 -15.43
N ASP A 20 -14.15 -27.53 -15.33
CA ASP A 20 -13.96 -26.58 -16.42
C ASP A 20 -12.54 -25.97 -16.43
N SER A 21 -11.73 -26.23 -15.39
CA SER A 21 -10.36 -25.73 -15.31
C SER A 21 -9.41 -26.48 -16.26
N ALA A 22 -8.57 -25.73 -16.97
CA ALA A 22 -7.54 -26.28 -17.84
C ALA A 22 -6.25 -26.69 -17.10
N THR A 23 -6.16 -26.43 -15.79
CA THR A 23 -4.95 -26.61 -14.98
C THR A 23 -5.29 -26.99 -13.54
N VAL A 24 -4.42 -27.76 -12.88
CA VAL A 24 -4.49 -28.05 -11.43
C VAL A 24 -3.58 -27.13 -10.61
N LEU A 25 -3.03 -26.10 -11.26
CA LEU A 25 -2.09 -25.17 -10.66
C LEU A 25 -2.74 -23.80 -10.49
N GLY A 26 -2.82 -23.33 -9.26
CA GLY A 26 -3.19 -21.96 -8.90
C GLY A 26 -1.94 -21.06 -8.80
N THR A 27 -2.13 -19.76 -8.97
CA THR A 27 -1.07 -18.77 -8.78
C THR A 27 -1.13 -18.21 -7.37
N GLN A 28 -0.16 -18.58 -6.54
CA GLN A 28 0.01 -18.04 -5.19
C GLN A 28 0.91 -16.82 -5.23
N ARG A 29 0.57 -15.79 -4.44
CA ARG A 29 1.27 -14.50 -4.44
C ARG A 29 1.78 -14.21 -3.05
N PHE A 30 3.07 -13.94 -2.93
CA PHE A 30 3.71 -13.78 -1.63
C PHE A 30 4.56 -12.53 -1.56
N VAL A 31 4.64 -11.98 -0.35
CA VAL A 31 5.64 -10.97 0.02
C VAL A 31 6.57 -11.54 1.06
N THR A 32 7.87 -11.41 0.80
CA THR A 32 8.91 -11.56 1.81
C THR A 32 9.20 -10.19 2.42
N PHE A 33 9.15 -10.11 3.74
CA PHE A 33 9.37 -8.88 4.49
C PHE A 33 10.14 -9.15 5.78
N ARG A 34 10.63 -8.08 6.40
CA ARG A 34 11.33 -8.10 7.67
C ARG A 34 10.57 -7.31 8.72
N LEU A 35 10.36 -7.91 9.88
CA LEU A 35 9.94 -7.22 11.09
C LEU A 35 11.17 -6.88 11.91
N CYS A 36 11.28 -5.62 12.32
CA CYS A 36 12.45 -5.06 12.96
C CYS A 36 12.01 -4.29 14.21
N PRO A 37 12.68 -4.45 15.36
CA PRO A 37 12.35 -3.69 16.57
C PRO A 37 12.41 -2.19 16.29
N ASP A 38 13.47 -1.74 15.65
CA ASP A 38 13.64 -0.36 15.18
C ASP A 38 14.23 -0.35 13.76
N CYS A 39 14.21 0.82 13.12
CA CYS A 39 14.65 0.95 11.74
C CYS A 39 16.17 1.02 11.54
N ASP A 40 16.93 1.33 12.59
CA ASP A 40 18.39 1.38 12.55
C ASP A 40 19.02 -0.03 12.67
N SER A 41 18.42 -0.90 13.49
CA SER A 41 18.87 -2.28 13.76
C SER A 41 18.36 -3.30 12.73
N CYS A 42 17.49 -2.89 11.81
CA CYS A 42 16.83 -3.72 10.78
C CYS A 42 17.77 -4.36 9.73
N SER A 43 19.08 -4.25 9.94
CA SER A 43 20.13 -4.92 9.16
C SER A 43 20.74 -6.15 9.86
N SER A 44 20.61 -6.25 11.18
CA SER A 44 21.20 -7.33 12.00
C SER A 44 20.21 -7.96 12.99
N GLU A 45 19.18 -7.24 13.41
CA GLU A 45 18.16 -7.72 14.33
C GLU A 45 16.79 -7.64 13.63
N TYR A 46 16.42 -8.73 12.96
CA TYR A 46 15.15 -8.83 12.27
C TYR A 46 14.65 -10.27 12.20
N GLY A 47 13.34 -10.45 12.16
CA GLY A 47 12.71 -11.68 11.69
C GLY A 47 12.35 -11.53 10.21
N GLU A 48 12.64 -12.54 9.39
CA GLU A 48 12.23 -12.58 7.99
C GLU A 48 11.05 -13.52 7.82
N TYR A 49 9.99 -13.01 7.19
CA TYR A 49 8.69 -13.66 7.12
C TYR A 49 8.14 -13.64 5.71
N ILE A 50 7.22 -14.56 5.44
CA ILE A 50 6.48 -14.64 4.18
C ILE A 50 5.00 -14.57 4.51
N VAL A 51 4.25 -13.76 3.77
CA VAL A 51 2.80 -13.63 3.91
C VAL A 51 2.17 -13.54 2.52
N ASP A 52 0.86 -13.78 2.42
CA ASP A 52 0.11 -13.51 1.21
C ASP A 52 0.26 -12.04 0.78
N LEU A 53 0.37 -11.79 -0.53
CA LEU A 53 0.53 -10.44 -1.06
C LEU A 53 -0.65 -9.53 -0.70
N GLN A 54 -1.88 -10.05 -0.72
CA GLN A 54 -3.07 -9.29 -0.40
C GLN A 54 -3.04 -8.85 1.06
N ASN A 55 -2.87 -9.79 2.00
CA ASN A 55 -2.80 -9.48 3.44
C ASN A 55 -1.65 -8.48 3.72
N TYR A 56 -0.48 -8.64 3.08
CA TYR A 56 0.60 -7.66 3.23
C TYR A 56 0.22 -6.25 2.76
N LEU A 57 -0.44 -6.17 1.60
CA LEU A 57 -0.84 -4.89 1.02
C LEU A 57 -1.90 -4.23 1.88
N GLU A 58 -2.94 -4.96 2.30
CA GLU A 58 -4.01 -4.47 3.17
C GLU A 58 -3.44 -3.88 4.48
N SER A 59 -2.72 -4.67 5.28
CA SER A 59 -2.19 -4.19 6.57
C SER A 59 -1.23 -2.99 6.43
N MET A 60 -0.37 -3.00 5.39
CA MET A 60 0.59 -1.90 5.19
C MET A 60 -0.04 -0.64 4.60
N ILE A 61 -1.07 -0.79 3.77
CA ILE A 61 -1.83 0.35 3.21
C ILE A 61 -2.61 1.02 4.32
N ASP A 62 -3.33 0.24 5.13
CA ASP A 62 -4.09 0.74 6.28
C ASP A 62 -3.18 1.51 7.24
N TYR A 63 -2.02 0.94 7.58
CA TYR A 63 -1.02 1.62 8.40
C TYR A 63 -0.56 2.97 7.82
N TYR A 64 -0.19 2.99 6.54
CA TYR A 64 0.31 4.24 5.93
C TYR A 64 -0.80 5.25 5.65
N GLN A 65 -2.03 4.80 5.49
CA GLN A 65 -3.21 5.66 5.39
C GLN A 65 -3.47 6.33 6.73
N GLU A 66 -3.43 5.59 7.84
CA GLU A 66 -3.55 6.18 9.18
C GLU A 66 -2.42 7.17 9.48
N GLU A 67 -1.17 6.85 9.12
CA GLU A 67 -0.02 7.76 9.25
C GLU A 67 -0.26 9.06 8.45
N GLN A 68 -0.80 8.94 7.24
CA GLN A 68 -1.11 10.08 6.36
C GLN A 68 -2.25 10.93 6.92
N GLU A 69 -3.32 10.32 7.43
CA GLU A 69 -4.44 11.01 8.07
C GLU A 69 -3.98 11.75 9.33
N ASN A 70 -3.19 11.11 10.19
CA ASN A 70 -2.61 11.73 11.37
C ASN A 70 -1.69 12.89 11.02
N TYR A 71 -0.86 12.73 9.98
CA TYR A 71 -0.01 13.81 9.45
C TYR A 71 -0.85 15.00 8.97
N CYS A 72 -1.91 14.75 8.18
CA CYS A 72 -2.74 15.82 7.63
C CYS A 72 -3.57 16.53 8.69
N LYS A 73 -4.08 15.81 9.70
CA LYS A 73 -4.72 16.42 10.85
C LYS A 73 -3.77 17.34 11.62
N ALA A 74 -2.53 16.90 11.85
CA ALA A 74 -1.51 17.74 12.49
C ALA A 74 -1.19 19.00 11.67
N CYS A 75 -1.22 18.90 10.34
CA CYS A 75 -1.05 20.03 9.44
C CYS A 75 -2.19 21.05 9.52
N GLU A 76 -3.43 20.58 9.56
CA GLU A 76 -4.60 21.44 9.72
C GLU A 76 -4.58 22.17 11.06
N GLU A 77 -4.28 21.45 12.14
CA GLU A 77 -4.15 22.03 13.48
C GLU A 77 -3.07 23.11 13.50
N CYS A 78 -1.93 22.88 12.85
CA CYS A 78 -0.86 23.87 12.78
C CYS A 78 -1.23 25.09 11.93
N ALA A 79 -1.84 24.90 10.76
CA ALA A 79 -2.29 26.00 9.91
C ALA A 79 -3.36 26.87 10.60
N GLY A 80 -4.22 26.27 11.41
CA GLY A 80 -5.19 26.98 12.26
C GLY A 80 -4.53 27.88 13.31
N MET A 81 -3.44 27.41 13.92
CA MET A 81 -2.67 28.21 14.90
C MET A 81 -1.97 29.43 14.27
N ASP A 82 -1.46 29.30 13.04
CA ASP A 82 -0.87 30.43 12.29
C ASP A 82 -1.93 31.47 11.89
N ALA A 83 -3.17 31.04 11.61
CA ALA A 83 -4.28 31.93 11.27
C ALA A 83 -4.79 32.73 12.50
N ASP A 84 -4.77 32.13 13.69
CA ASP A 84 -5.17 32.81 14.94
C ASP A 84 -4.07 33.71 15.51
N ALA A 85 -2.80 33.52 15.14
CA ALA A 85 -1.69 34.40 15.52
C ALA A 85 -1.72 35.79 14.85
N ASP A 86 -2.45 35.95 13.73
CA ASP A 86 -2.69 37.25 13.08
C ASP A 86 -3.87 38.04 13.72
N ALA A 87 -4.52 37.45 14.75
CA ALA A 87 -5.53 38.10 15.59
C ALA A 87 -4.96 38.67 16.89
N GLY A 88 -3.73 39.20 16.88
CA GLY A 88 -3.32 40.27 17.78
C GLY A 88 -3.17 39.95 19.27
N ASP A 89 -2.81 38.73 19.66
CA ASP A 89 -2.32 38.48 21.02
C ASP A 89 -1.05 37.61 20.98
N ALA A 90 0.09 38.29 21.08
CA ALA A 90 1.40 37.66 21.17
C ALA A 90 1.62 37.17 22.61
N ASP A 91 0.92 36.12 23.02
CA ASP A 91 1.29 35.36 24.22
C ASP A 91 2.06 34.11 23.77
N ALA A 92 3.37 34.28 23.67
CA ALA A 92 4.36 33.26 23.37
C ALA A 92 4.58 32.32 24.58
N ASP A 93 3.51 31.74 25.12
CA ASP A 93 3.58 30.77 26.23
C ASP A 93 2.42 29.76 26.22
N ALA A 94 2.11 29.21 25.05
CA ALA A 94 1.40 27.93 24.97
C ALA A 94 2.44 26.86 24.62
N GLY A 95 2.65 25.91 25.53
CA GLY A 95 3.56 24.77 25.40
C GLY A 95 3.18 23.80 24.28
N GLY A 96 3.16 24.29 23.04
CA GLY A 96 3.00 23.50 21.84
C GLY A 96 4.18 22.56 21.72
N ARG A 97 3.90 21.25 21.79
CA ARG A 97 4.86 20.23 21.39
C ARG A 97 5.39 20.66 20.02
N ARG A 98 6.70 20.85 19.90
CA ARG A 98 7.35 21.08 18.61
C ARG A 98 7.11 19.84 17.76
N LEU A 99 6.01 19.81 17.03
CA LEU A 99 5.89 18.95 15.87
C LEU A 99 7.00 19.43 14.93
N ASP A 100 7.92 18.55 14.57
CA ASP A 100 8.94 18.81 13.54
C ASP A 100 8.26 18.77 12.17
N LEU A 101 7.28 19.65 11.98
CA LEU A 101 6.33 19.66 10.88
C LEU A 101 6.37 21.05 10.24
N ASP A 102 6.69 21.10 8.95
CA ASP A 102 6.67 22.36 8.19
C ASP A 102 5.24 22.66 7.74
N CYS A 103 4.54 23.44 8.57
CA CYS A 103 3.12 23.76 8.37
C CYS A 103 2.84 24.50 7.06
N GLN A 104 3.84 25.17 6.47
CA GLN A 104 3.68 25.88 5.20
C GLN A 104 3.58 24.93 3.99
N THR A 105 4.31 23.81 4.03
CA THR A 105 4.37 22.85 2.92
C THR A 105 3.48 21.63 3.16
N CYS A 106 3.15 21.34 4.41
CA CYS A 106 2.39 20.15 4.74
C CYS A 106 0.89 20.30 4.43
N TYR A 107 0.27 21.45 4.75
CA TYR A 107 -1.13 21.74 4.39
C TYR A 107 -1.43 21.63 2.88
N PRO A 108 -0.68 22.29 1.97
CA PRO A 108 -0.95 22.15 0.54
C PRO A 108 -0.68 20.73 0.02
N THR A 109 0.19 19.96 0.67
CA THR A 109 0.40 18.55 0.34
C THR A 109 -0.86 17.73 0.66
N CYS A 110 -1.46 17.93 1.83
CA CYS A 110 -2.71 17.28 2.22
C CYS A 110 -3.87 17.66 1.33
N GLN A 111 -3.99 18.94 0.97
CA GLN A 111 -5.00 19.38 -0.01
C GLN A 111 -4.84 18.71 -1.39
N ASN A 112 -3.62 18.41 -1.84
CA ASN A 112 -3.44 17.67 -3.09
C ASN A 112 -3.84 16.20 -2.97
N ILE A 113 -3.66 15.60 -1.80
CA ILE A 113 -4.08 14.22 -1.52
C ILE A 113 -5.61 14.14 -1.46
N GLU A 114 -6.27 15.04 -0.73
CA GLU A 114 -7.73 15.07 -0.62
C GLU A 114 -8.41 15.34 -1.97
N ASN A 115 -7.82 16.23 -2.78
CA ASN A 115 -8.37 16.58 -4.10
C ASN A 115 -7.76 15.74 -5.23
N MET A 116 -7.26 14.53 -4.94
CA MET A 116 -6.57 13.70 -5.93
C MET A 116 -7.48 13.34 -7.12
N GLU A 117 -8.72 12.94 -6.84
CA GLU A 117 -9.71 12.62 -7.88
C GLU A 117 -10.07 13.83 -8.73
N GLU A 118 -10.28 14.99 -8.10
CA GLU A 118 -10.56 16.25 -8.82
C GLU A 118 -9.38 16.66 -9.73
N ASN A 119 -8.17 16.25 -9.36
CA ASN A 119 -6.95 16.44 -10.15
C ASN A 119 -6.74 15.36 -11.23
N GLY A 120 -7.68 14.42 -11.40
CA GLY A 120 -7.63 13.36 -12.41
C GLY A 120 -6.78 12.16 -12.01
N TYR A 121 -6.63 11.90 -10.71
CA TYR A 121 -5.89 10.76 -10.19
C TYR A 121 -6.76 9.88 -9.29
N LEU A 122 -6.59 8.57 -9.38
CA LEU A 122 -7.15 7.60 -8.44
C LEU A 122 -6.01 6.97 -7.64
N ASP A 123 -6.22 6.62 -6.38
CA ASP A 123 -5.17 5.96 -5.61
C ASP A 123 -5.01 4.50 -6.08
N ALA A 124 -3.77 4.10 -6.37
CA ALA A 124 -3.45 2.73 -6.75
C ALA A 124 -3.76 1.72 -5.63
N SER A 125 -3.84 2.17 -4.37
CA SER A 125 -4.24 1.34 -3.23
C SER A 125 -5.66 0.78 -3.37
N GLU A 126 -6.56 1.46 -4.10
CA GLU A 126 -7.94 1.00 -4.34
C GLU A 126 -8.02 -0.16 -5.35
N PHE A 127 -6.89 -0.55 -5.94
CA PHE A 127 -6.78 -1.60 -6.97
C PHE A 127 -5.91 -2.77 -6.51
N ILE A 128 -5.72 -2.95 -5.20
CA ILE A 128 -4.97 -4.09 -4.63
C ILE A 128 -5.78 -5.39 -4.62
N GLU A 129 -7.09 -5.31 -4.76
CA GLU A 129 -7.94 -6.46 -5.03
C GLU A 129 -8.06 -6.71 -6.54
N CYS A 130 -8.26 -7.97 -6.93
CA CYS A 130 -8.56 -8.28 -8.33
C CYS A 130 -9.99 -7.84 -8.65
N GLN A 131 -10.12 -6.80 -9.47
CA GLN A 131 -11.42 -6.23 -9.83
C GLN A 131 -11.56 -6.02 -11.33
N GLN A 132 -12.78 -6.22 -11.82
CA GLN A 132 -13.11 -5.99 -13.23
C GLN A 132 -13.05 -4.50 -13.55
N MET A 133 -12.41 -4.16 -14.67
CA MET A 133 -12.31 -2.79 -15.15
C MET A 133 -13.24 -2.57 -16.34
N GLY A 134 -14.32 -1.82 -16.11
CA GLY A 134 -15.31 -1.49 -17.14
C GLY A 134 -16.21 -2.67 -17.54
N ASP A 135 -17.10 -2.42 -18.49
CA ASP A 135 -17.96 -3.45 -19.06
C ASP A 135 -17.17 -4.39 -19.98
N ALA A 136 -17.61 -5.65 -20.08
CA ALA A 136 -17.04 -6.58 -21.04
C ALA A 136 -17.15 -5.99 -22.46
N ASN A 137 -16.07 -6.10 -23.24
CA ASN A 137 -16.06 -5.66 -24.63
C ASN A 137 -17.14 -6.41 -25.44
N ASP A 138 -17.42 -5.94 -26.67
CA ASP A 138 -18.43 -6.54 -27.56
C ASP A 138 -18.26 -8.06 -27.78
N ASP A 139 -17.04 -8.59 -27.60
CA ASP A 139 -16.69 -10.00 -27.69
C ASP A 139 -16.90 -10.80 -26.39
N GLY A 140 -17.44 -10.17 -25.34
CA GLY A 140 -17.66 -10.77 -24.02
C GLY A 140 -16.40 -10.94 -23.18
N SER A 141 -15.26 -10.39 -23.62
CA SER A 141 -13.99 -10.41 -22.88
C SER A 141 -13.89 -9.19 -21.96
N ALA A 142 -13.59 -9.41 -20.67
CA ALA A 142 -13.39 -8.38 -19.67
C ALA A 142 -11.90 -8.28 -19.30
N TYR A 143 -11.47 -7.07 -18.93
CA TYR A 143 -10.16 -6.86 -18.31
C TYR A 143 -10.32 -6.72 -16.81
N TYR A 144 -9.32 -7.18 -16.09
CA TYR A 144 -9.25 -7.10 -14.64
C TYR A 144 -7.98 -6.36 -14.25
N THR A 145 -8.03 -5.65 -13.14
CA THR A 145 -6.91 -4.92 -12.56
C THR A 145 -6.62 -5.46 -11.19
N GLY A 146 -5.34 -5.57 -10.85
CA GLY A 146 -4.90 -6.07 -9.56
C GLY A 146 -3.40 -5.90 -9.35
N PRO A 147 -2.87 -6.28 -8.18
CA PRO A 147 -1.47 -6.07 -7.86
C PRO A 147 -0.57 -7.05 -8.62
N MET A 148 0.52 -6.51 -9.17
CA MET A 148 1.56 -7.26 -9.88
C MET A 148 2.95 -6.94 -9.32
N CYS A 149 3.82 -7.94 -9.33
CA CYS A 149 5.24 -7.76 -9.05
C CYS A 149 6.00 -7.30 -10.28
N SER A 150 6.82 -6.25 -10.12
CA SER A 150 7.80 -5.89 -11.16
C SER A 150 8.81 -7.01 -11.38
N ASN A 151 9.51 -7.00 -12.53
CA ASN A 151 10.57 -7.98 -12.79
C ASN A 151 11.65 -7.93 -11.68
N GLY A 152 11.89 -9.08 -11.04
CA GLY A 152 12.77 -9.20 -9.87
C GLY A 152 12.10 -8.91 -8.50
N GLY A 153 10.80 -8.62 -8.48
CA GLY A 153 10.00 -8.56 -7.24
C GLY A 153 10.25 -7.34 -6.34
N THR A 154 11.02 -6.35 -6.79
CA THR A 154 11.44 -5.20 -5.95
C THR A 154 10.42 -4.07 -5.85
N LYS A 155 9.32 -4.15 -6.61
CA LYS A 155 8.26 -3.14 -6.67
C LYS A 155 6.94 -3.83 -6.91
N ILE A 156 5.89 -3.25 -6.34
CA ILE A 156 4.50 -3.65 -6.57
C ILE A 156 3.87 -2.57 -7.46
N LYS A 157 3.09 -2.99 -8.44
CA LYS A 157 2.36 -2.11 -9.36
C LYS A 157 0.95 -2.64 -9.56
N ILE A 158 0.08 -1.86 -10.17
CA ILE A 158 -1.20 -2.38 -10.67
C ILE A 158 -1.00 -2.85 -12.11
N GLY A 159 -1.37 -4.11 -12.36
CA GLY A 159 -1.31 -4.76 -13.65
C GLY A 159 -2.71 -4.95 -14.24
N VAL A 160 -2.74 -5.32 -15.51
CA VAL A 160 -3.97 -5.70 -16.23
C VAL A 160 -3.93 -7.18 -16.56
N PHE A 161 -5.06 -7.84 -16.37
CA PHE A 161 -5.25 -9.28 -16.50
C PHE A 161 -6.49 -9.59 -17.33
N THR A 162 -6.55 -10.81 -17.86
CA THR A 162 -7.67 -11.29 -18.70
C THR A 162 -8.63 -12.21 -17.96
N ASP A 163 -8.33 -12.53 -16.71
CA ASP A 163 -9.10 -13.41 -15.83
C ASP A 163 -9.45 -12.71 -14.52
N ASP A 164 -10.56 -13.12 -13.92
CA ASP A 164 -11.10 -12.63 -12.65
C ASP A 164 -10.29 -13.02 -11.42
N LEU A 165 -9.29 -13.88 -11.59
CA LEU A 165 -8.30 -14.22 -10.57
C LEU A 165 -6.99 -13.42 -10.74
N CYS A 166 -6.91 -12.54 -11.73
CA CYS A 166 -5.74 -11.72 -12.06
C CYS A 166 -4.44 -12.52 -12.23
N THR A 167 -4.49 -13.72 -12.81
CA THR A 167 -3.35 -14.63 -12.92
C THR A 167 -2.68 -14.63 -14.29
N GLU A 168 -3.42 -14.27 -15.33
CA GLU A 168 -2.98 -14.25 -16.72
C GLU A 168 -2.94 -12.79 -17.20
N PHE A 169 -1.72 -12.31 -17.45
CA PHE A 169 -1.49 -10.93 -17.89
C PHE A 169 -2.13 -10.67 -19.25
N ALA A 170 -2.67 -9.46 -19.39
CA ALA A 170 -3.07 -8.95 -20.70
C ALA A 170 -1.86 -8.83 -21.66
N GLU A 171 -2.16 -8.75 -22.96
CA GLU A 171 -1.14 -8.63 -24.00
C GLU A 171 -0.18 -7.44 -23.77
N ASP A 172 1.04 -7.57 -24.27
CA ASP A 172 2.07 -6.53 -24.15
C ASP A 172 1.56 -5.17 -24.65
N GLY A 173 1.56 -4.18 -23.75
CA GLY A 173 1.12 -2.81 -24.05
C GLY A 173 -0.27 -2.46 -23.53
N THR A 174 -1.02 -3.43 -22.98
CA THR A 174 -2.22 -3.15 -22.20
C THR A 174 -1.83 -2.85 -20.76
N ASP A 175 -2.03 -1.60 -20.34
CA ASP A 175 -1.86 -1.14 -18.97
C ASP A 175 -3.07 -0.34 -18.48
N VAL A 176 -3.11 -0.02 -17.19
CA VAL A 176 -4.26 0.65 -16.59
C VAL A 176 -4.53 2.02 -17.22
N ASP A 177 -3.48 2.76 -17.60
CA ASP A 177 -3.63 4.07 -18.22
C ASP A 177 -4.27 3.93 -19.63
N THR A 178 -3.90 2.89 -20.38
CA THR A 178 -4.55 2.60 -21.68
C THR A 178 -6.03 2.25 -21.53
N LEU A 179 -6.40 1.57 -20.45
CA LEU A 179 -7.80 1.23 -20.20
C LEU A 179 -8.62 2.44 -19.75
N PHE A 180 -8.08 3.30 -18.88
CA PHE A 180 -8.73 4.57 -18.53
C PHE A 180 -8.91 5.49 -19.75
N GLN A 181 -7.93 5.53 -20.65
CA GLN A 181 -8.06 6.27 -21.92
C GLN A 181 -9.19 5.70 -22.78
N ALA A 182 -9.27 4.37 -22.92
CA ALA A 182 -10.32 3.72 -23.71
C ALA A 182 -11.73 4.00 -23.14
N GLN A 183 -11.87 4.02 -21.81
CA GLN A 183 -13.11 4.39 -21.14
C GLN A 183 -13.50 5.85 -21.40
N ALA A 184 -12.56 6.79 -21.23
CA ALA A 184 -12.80 8.20 -21.51
C ALA A 184 -13.21 8.45 -22.98
N ASP A 185 -12.58 7.74 -23.93
CA ASP A 185 -12.92 7.83 -25.35
C ASP A 185 -14.34 7.28 -25.65
N ALA A 186 -14.77 6.24 -24.93
CA ALA A 186 -16.08 5.61 -25.10
C ALA A 186 -17.24 6.48 -24.59
N GLU A 187 -17.02 7.30 -23.56
CA GLU A 187 -18.01 8.25 -23.05
C GLU A 187 -18.34 9.38 -24.04
N GLY A 188 -17.51 9.56 -25.08
CA GLY A 188 -17.78 10.46 -26.20
C GLY A 188 -17.62 11.95 -25.87
N ASP A 189 -17.05 12.31 -24.72
CA ASP A 189 -16.64 13.67 -24.40
C ASP A 189 -15.20 13.92 -24.90
N ALA A 190 -15.08 14.77 -25.93
CA ALA A 190 -13.79 15.14 -26.52
C ALA A 190 -12.86 15.91 -25.55
N ASN A 191 -13.34 16.31 -24.37
CA ASN A 191 -12.54 16.95 -23.32
C ASN A 191 -12.35 16.07 -22.08
N ALA A 192 -12.82 14.81 -22.10
CA ALA A 192 -12.58 13.89 -20.99
C ALA A 192 -11.07 13.70 -20.82
N VAL A 193 -10.59 13.99 -19.61
CA VAL A 193 -9.22 13.68 -19.21
C VAL A 193 -9.29 12.33 -18.50
N PRO A 194 -8.63 11.28 -19.01
CA PRO A 194 -8.65 9.98 -18.35
C PRO A 194 -7.96 10.10 -16.99
N PHE A 195 -8.49 9.36 -16.03
CA PHE A 195 -7.84 9.18 -14.74
C PHE A 195 -6.47 8.52 -14.90
N ARG A 196 -5.60 8.74 -13.92
CA ARG A 196 -4.31 8.07 -13.79
C ARG A 196 -4.14 7.51 -12.40
N LEU A 197 -3.44 6.39 -12.27
CA LEU A 197 -3.12 5.86 -10.95
C LEU A 197 -2.01 6.67 -10.28
N SER A 198 -2.31 7.18 -9.08
CA SER A 198 -1.34 7.70 -8.14
C SER A 198 -0.77 6.55 -7.32
N TYR A 199 0.55 6.37 -7.35
CA TYR A 199 1.23 5.35 -6.57
C TYR A 199 1.74 5.88 -5.22
N HIS A 200 1.19 6.99 -4.73
CA HIS A 200 1.74 7.69 -3.59
C HIS A 200 1.76 6.83 -2.30
N LEU A 201 0.66 6.16 -2.00
CA LEU A 201 0.52 5.26 -0.85
C LEU A 201 1.17 3.90 -1.13
N LEU A 202 0.79 3.27 -2.25
CA LEU A 202 1.31 1.94 -2.64
C LEU A 202 2.84 1.91 -2.76
N LYS A 203 3.48 3.00 -3.20
CA LYS A 203 4.94 3.07 -3.25
C LYS A 203 5.56 2.99 -1.86
N LYS A 204 4.93 3.57 -0.82
CA LYS A 204 5.46 3.52 0.56
C LYS A 204 5.60 2.08 1.04
N VAL A 205 4.64 1.22 0.69
CA VAL A 205 4.53 -0.19 1.08
C VAL A 205 5.72 -1.04 0.65
N HIS A 206 6.34 -0.68 -0.48
CA HIS A 206 7.45 -1.43 -1.07
C HIS A 206 8.74 -0.61 -1.27
N ASP A 207 8.81 0.62 -0.76
CA ASP A 207 10.04 1.42 -0.84
C ASP A 207 11.08 0.87 0.14
N SER A 208 12.23 0.48 -0.39
CA SER A 208 13.32 -0.09 0.41
C SER A 208 13.91 0.88 1.45
N SER A 209 13.71 2.19 1.28
CA SER A 209 14.10 3.20 2.28
C SER A 209 13.11 3.29 3.43
N ASN A 210 11.88 2.83 3.22
CA ASN A 210 10.86 2.89 4.24
C ASN A 210 10.99 1.70 5.18
N CYS A 211 10.80 1.98 6.46
CA CYS A 211 10.80 1.01 7.51
C CYS A 211 9.74 1.41 8.53
N VAL A 212 9.03 0.40 9.01
CA VAL A 212 8.08 0.51 10.11
C VAL A 212 8.77 -0.09 11.33
N SER A 213 8.89 0.70 12.39
CA SER A 213 9.39 0.24 13.69
C SER A 213 8.32 -0.60 14.36
N CYS A 214 8.67 -1.80 14.81
CA CYS A 214 7.74 -2.61 15.58
C CYS A 214 7.73 -2.25 17.06
N LEU A 215 8.73 -1.52 17.54
CA LEU A 215 8.73 -0.94 18.87
C LEU A 215 8.01 0.41 18.84
N VAL A 216 6.97 0.55 19.67
CA VAL A 216 6.33 1.83 19.97
C VAL A 216 7.07 2.45 21.15
N GLU A 217 7.78 3.56 20.92
CA GLU A 217 8.44 4.29 22.00
C GLU A 217 7.43 5.18 22.71
N ASP A 218 7.14 4.88 23.98
CA ASP A 218 6.33 5.74 24.82
C ASP A 218 7.16 6.94 25.31
N ASN A 219 6.67 8.16 25.06
CA ASN A 219 7.39 9.40 25.36
C ASN A 219 7.20 9.88 26.81
N ASP A 220 6.52 9.11 27.65
CA ASP A 220 6.31 9.45 29.06
C ASP A 220 7.46 8.95 29.95
N ALA A 221 8.31 9.89 30.38
CA ALA A 221 9.51 9.67 31.19
C ALA A 221 9.28 9.13 32.62
N ASP A 222 8.07 8.65 32.94
CA ASP A 222 7.67 8.18 34.28
C ASP A 222 6.94 6.81 34.27
N ALA A 223 6.90 6.09 33.14
CA ALA A 223 6.27 4.78 33.07
C ALA A 223 7.31 3.63 33.08
N ASN A 224 7.19 2.73 34.05
CA ASN A 224 7.69 1.35 33.95
C ASN A 224 6.74 0.54 33.04
N ASP A 225 6.26 1.10 31.94
CA ASP A 225 5.35 0.39 31.05
C ASP A 225 6.14 -0.51 30.10
N ASP A 226 5.58 -1.69 29.89
CA ASP A 226 6.10 -2.70 28.98
C ASP A 226 6.14 -2.10 27.57
N ALA A 227 7.22 -2.38 26.83
CA ALA A 227 7.34 -1.98 25.43
C ALA A 227 6.13 -2.49 24.62
N GLU A 228 5.39 -1.58 24.00
CA GLU A 228 4.27 -1.92 23.12
C GLU A 228 4.76 -2.25 21.70
N VAL A 229 4.07 -3.19 21.05
CA VAL A 229 4.36 -3.58 19.67
C VAL A 229 3.39 -2.85 18.74
N ALA A 230 3.89 -2.34 17.62
CA ALA A 230 3.06 -1.68 16.63
C ALA A 230 2.02 -2.64 16.05
N GLU A 231 0.75 -2.22 15.96
CA GLU A 231 -0.38 -3.05 15.51
C GLU A 231 -0.13 -3.73 14.15
N VAL A 232 0.37 -2.97 13.17
CA VAL A 232 0.74 -3.51 11.85
C VAL A 232 1.81 -4.61 11.93
N CYS A 233 2.71 -4.56 12.91
CA CYS A 233 3.70 -5.62 13.11
C CYS A 233 3.08 -6.87 13.74
N GLU A 234 2.10 -6.72 14.64
CA GLU A 234 1.35 -7.84 15.21
C GLU A 234 0.52 -8.53 14.13
N GLU A 235 -0.26 -7.77 13.36
CA GLU A 235 -1.11 -8.27 12.28
C GLU A 235 -0.30 -9.03 11.22
N LEU A 236 0.75 -8.41 10.68
CA LEU A 236 1.63 -9.06 9.70
C LEU A 236 2.33 -10.29 10.28
N TYR A 237 2.66 -10.28 11.58
CA TYR A 237 3.23 -11.45 12.23
C TYR A 237 2.21 -12.58 12.38
N GLU A 238 0.94 -12.29 12.68
CA GLU A 238 -0.11 -13.28 12.82
C GLU A 238 -0.45 -13.97 11.49
N GLU A 239 -0.53 -13.20 10.41
CA GLU A 239 -0.80 -13.66 9.05
C GLU A 239 0.40 -14.36 8.38
N ALA A 240 1.61 -14.10 8.86
CA ALA A 240 2.81 -14.65 8.27
C ALA A 240 2.93 -16.17 8.43
N ALA A 241 3.37 -16.82 7.35
CA ALA A 241 3.97 -18.14 7.40
C ALA A 241 5.28 -18.08 8.19
N LYS A 242 5.24 -18.61 9.40
CA LYS A 242 6.37 -18.67 10.33
C LYS A 242 7.25 -19.86 10.00
N CYS A 243 8.45 -19.58 9.51
CA CYS A 243 9.51 -20.58 9.42
C CYS A 243 10.45 -20.44 10.62
N GLU A 244 9.89 -20.18 11.80
CA GLU A 244 10.67 -19.97 13.00
C GLU A 244 11.34 -21.27 13.44
N PRO A 245 12.66 -21.23 13.69
CA PRO A 245 13.39 -22.32 14.31
C PRO A 245 12.76 -22.78 15.65
N PRO A 246 13.14 -23.97 16.14
CA PRO A 246 14.44 -24.03 16.81
C PRO A 246 15.54 -24.27 15.79
N TYR A 247 15.17 -24.79 14.62
CA TYR A 247 15.96 -24.87 13.39
C TYR A 247 15.05 -24.52 12.19
N GLY A 248 15.18 -23.31 11.64
CA GLY A 248 14.49 -22.81 10.46
C GLY A 248 15.22 -23.25 9.18
N PHE A 249 14.79 -22.78 8.00
CA PHE A 249 15.37 -23.19 6.71
C PHE A 249 16.90 -23.07 6.69
N ASP A 250 17.59 -24.20 6.87
CA ASP A 250 18.98 -24.36 6.45
C ASP A 250 18.98 -24.37 4.92
N GLY A 251 19.38 -23.25 4.32
CA GLY A 251 19.73 -23.18 2.90
C GLY A 251 20.90 -24.08 2.54
#